data_AF-A0A524P9Q9-F1
#
_entry.id   AF-A0A524P9Q9-F1
#
_cell.length_a   1.000
_cell.length_b   1.000
_cell.length_c   1.000
_cell.angle_alpha   90.00
_cell.angle_beta   90.00
_cell.angle_gamma   90.00
#
_symmetry.space_group_name_H-M   'P 1'
#
loop_
_entity.id
_entity.type
_entity.pdbx_description
1 polymer ?
#
loop_
_entity_poly.entity_id
_entity_poly.type
_entity_poly.pdbx_seq_one_letter_code
_entity_poly.pdbx_strand_id
1 'polypeptide(L)'
;MSLEDALAVTPEDRRDTVLEEMGAPDAFTISFEELEGIPVRWETWSYFDFNSRFDFMDGELLWTIELEPVSDGSIYAHFYDPRDFQASLSVAEVRTLLSDQQLVEIDLSEGDIPGGYILAGDQILLGFDQDRLVYVETFILSPAEGDEGVGYLPTLEPETPLTVTDTPAPVPTPNIIPLGPPTHTAVPGQPLPQPVGALAFADDFESSVNLAVPLFGTEYMNYSQLDGKGRLESNFASGVMVAMYAAPMMQDFIAEFEISSASTSPGTAAGLVFRSEAASGGLDFYYHILLDPEQGSVELDAWKGGQWTTRTSKPIPAILRPDDRIYRVRIEASGATFRVFIDGSFVTDFTDSNLTDGGIFGLSVITSDPPQAATFDNLKIYEVP
;
A
#
# COMPACT_ATOMS: atom_id res chain seq x y z
N MET A 1 -24.23 46.61 1.01
CA MET A 1 -22.88 46.34 1.54
C MET A 1 -21.94 47.30 0.83
N SER A 2 -21.18 48.11 1.57
CA SER A 2 -20.13 48.92 0.95
C SER A 2 -18.92 48.04 0.59
N LEU A 3 -18.02 48.51 -0.28
CA LEU A 3 -16.77 47.80 -0.58
C LEU A 3 -15.91 47.62 0.69
N GLU A 4 -15.96 48.59 1.61
CA GLU A 4 -15.28 48.54 2.90
C GLU A 4 -15.88 47.47 3.83
N ASP A 5 -17.21 47.28 3.81
CA ASP A 5 -17.88 46.19 4.55
C ASP A 5 -17.58 44.81 3.93
N ALA A 6 -17.43 44.74 2.59
CA ALA A 6 -17.12 43.48 1.90
C ALA A 6 -15.67 43.04 2.16
N LEU A 7 -14.72 43.98 2.21
CA LEU A 7 -13.31 43.73 2.51
C LEU A 7 -13.03 43.49 4.00
N ALA A 8 -13.97 43.84 4.89
CA ALA A 8 -13.85 43.58 6.33
C ALA A 8 -14.24 42.15 6.74
N VAL A 9 -14.83 41.36 5.83
CA VAL A 9 -15.12 39.95 6.10
C VAL A 9 -13.80 39.19 6.06
N THR A 10 -13.41 38.60 7.19
CA THR A 10 -12.25 37.71 7.24
C THR A 10 -12.58 36.46 6.41
N PRO A 11 -11.81 36.14 5.36
CA PRO A 11 -11.98 34.90 4.63
C PRO A 11 -11.93 33.71 5.59
N GLU A 12 -12.87 32.79 5.45
CA GLU A 12 -12.88 31.55 6.22
C GLU A 12 -12.00 30.54 5.49
N ASP A 13 -10.95 30.06 6.16
CA ASP A 13 -10.13 28.98 5.63
C ASP A 13 -10.93 27.69 5.62
N ARG A 14 -11.23 27.17 4.43
CA ARG A 14 -12.04 25.97 4.20
C ARG A 14 -11.20 24.73 3.96
N ARG A 15 -9.86 24.84 3.95
CA ARG A 15 -8.95 23.72 3.69
C ARG A 15 -9.09 22.62 4.74
N ASP A 16 -9.18 22.99 6.01
CA ASP A 16 -9.34 22.02 7.10
C ASP A 16 -10.66 21.26 6.99
N THR A 17 -11.75 21.94 6.59
CA THR A 17 -13.04 21.29 6.34
C THR A 17 -12.95 20.29 5.19
N VAL A 18 -12.32 20.67 4.08
CA VAL A 18 -12.15 19.76 2.93
C VAL A 18 -11.26 18.58 3.30
N LEU A 19 -10.16 18.78 4.03
CA LEU A 19 -9.32 17.68 4.51
C LEU A 19 -10.03 16.74 5.50
N GLU A 20 -10.87 17.28 6.39
CA GLU A 20 -11.65 16.49 7.34
C GLU A 20 -12.72 15.64 6.64
N GLU A 21 -13.38 16.19 5.61
CA GLU A 21 -14.46 15.52 4.88
C GLU A 21 -13.94 14.57 3.79
N MET A 22 -12.90 14.98 3.06
CA MET A 22 -12.43 14.30 1.85
C MET A 22 -11.10 13.55 2.04
N GLY A 23 -10.37 13.81 3.12
CA GLY A 23 -9.00 13.31 3.30
C GLY A 23 -7.96 14.13 2.53
N ALA A 24 -6.75 13.58 2.41
CA ALA A 24 -5.68 14.18 1.61
C ALA A 24 -6.05 14.15 0.12
N PRO A 25 -5.75 15.21 -0.66
CA PRO A 25 -6.06 15.22 -2.08
C PRO A 25 -5.19 14.22 -2.87
N ASP A 26 -5.77 13.69 -3.95
CA ASP A 26 -5.10 12.77 -4.88
C ASP A 26 -3.98 13.45 -5.66
N ALA A 27 -4.16 14.73 -5.94
CA ALA A 27 -3.15 15.64 -6.48
C ALA A 27 -3.46 17.07 -6.09
N PHE A 28 -2.45 17.91 -6.05
CA PHE A 28 -2.64 19.34 -5.85
C PHE A 28 -1.57 20.19 -6.53
N THR A 29 -1.94 21.43 -6.81
CA THR A 29 -1.00 22.49 -7.16
C THR A 29 -1.10 23.64 -6.17
N ILE A 30 0.02 24.30 -5.91
CA ILE A 30 0.11 25.52 -5.10
C ILE A 30 0.96 26.51 -5.89
N SER A 31 0.47 27.73 -6.11
CA SER A 31 1.27 28.84 -6.60
C SER A 31 1.21 30.02 -5.64
N PHE A 32 2.34 30.72 -5.50
CA PHE A 32 2.44 31.94 -4.71
C PHE A 32 2.66 33.11 -5.68
N GLU A 33 1.64 33.94 -5.85
CA GLU A 33 1.63 35.01 -6.84
C GLU A 33 1.43 36.38 -6.16
N GLU A 34 1.94 37.45 -6.76
CA GLU A 34 1.63 38.82 -6.31
C GLU A 34 0.44 39.38 -7.09
N LEU A 35 -0.68 39.60 -6.41
CA LEU A 35 -1.84 40.29 -6.97
C LEU A 35 -1.90 41.70 -6.40
N GLU A 36 -1.70 42.72 -7.25
CA GLU A 36 -1.64 44.13 -6.85
C GLU A 36 -0.60 44.42 -5.75
N GLY A 37 0.50 43.65 -5.72
CA GLY A 37 1.57 43.77 -4.73
C GLY A 37 1.27 43.08 -3.39
N ILE A 38 0.20 42.30 -3.31
CA ILE A 38 -0.13 41.45 -2.17
C ILE A 38 0.20 40.00 -2.55
N PRO A 39 0.99 39.27 -1.76
CA PRO A 39 1.22 37.85 -2.00
C PRO A 39 -0.07 37.07 -1.73
N VAL A 40 -0.45 36.22 -2.67
CA VAL A 40 -1.63 35.37 -2.65
C VAL A 40 -1.21 33.94 -2.88
N ARG A 41 -1.76 33.02 -2.08
CA ARG A 41 -1.59 31.58 -2.24
C ARG A 41 -2.79 31.01 -3.01
N TRP A 42 -2.55 30.54 -4.23
CA TRP A 42 -3.52 29.81 -5.02
C TRP A 42 -3.31 28.31 -4.87
N GLU A 43 -4.39 27.56 -4.70
CA GLU A 43 -4.32 26.11 -4.62
C GLU A 43 -5.40 25.46 -5.48
N THR A 44 -5.07 24.31 -6.07
CA THR A 44 -6.03 23.41 -6.69
C THR A 44 -5.85 22.05 -6.06
N TRP A 45 -6.90 21.47 -5.49
CA TRP A 45 -6.88 20.13 -4.89
C TRP A 45 -7.83 19.23 -5.69
N SER A 46 -7.34 18.09 -6.15
CA SER A 46 -8.08 17.15 -6.99
C SER A 46 -8.33 15.85 -6.23
N TYR A 47 -9.57 15.38 -6.29
CA TYR A 47 -10.09 14.16 -5.66
C TYR A 47 -10.83 13.37 -6.73
N PHE A 48 -10.09 12.58 -7.51
CA PHE A 48 -10.58 11.76 -8.61
C PHE A 48 -11.50 10.64 -8.15
N ASP A 49 -11.28 10.06 -6.97
CA ASP A 49 -12.20 9.07 -6.37
C ASP A 49 -13.60 9.66 -6.12
N PHE A 50 -13.67 10.99 -5.98
CA PHE A 50 -14.91 11.74 -5.78
C PHE A 50 -15.30 12.59 -7.00
N ASN A 51 -14.61 12.44 -8.13
CA ASN A 51 -14.77 13.25 -9.34
C ASN A 51 -14.88 14.75 -9.03
N SER A 52 -14.06 15.26 -8.10
CA SER A 52 -14.19 16.61 -7.56
C SER A 52 -12.85 17.32 -7.49
N ARG A 53 -12.85 18.62 -7.83
CA ARG A 53 -11.74 19.54 -7.69
C ARG A 53 -12.17 20.75 -6.89
N PHE A 54 -11.31 21.19 -5.98
CA PHE A 54 -11.51 22.37 -5.15
C PHE A 54 -10.40 23.38 -5.41
N ASP A 55 -10.77 24.63 -5.69
CA ASP A 55 -9.82 25.71 -5.88
C ASP A 55 -9.88 26.68 -4.71
N PHE A 56 -8.73 27.02 -4.14
CA PHE A 56 -8.61 27.91 -2.99
C PHE A 56 -7.77 29.14 -3.33
N MET A 57 -8.08 30.24 -2.65
CA MET A 57 -7.25 31.45 -2.60
C MET A 57 -7.11 31.88 -1.15
N ASP A 58 -5.88 31.85 -0.63
CA ASP A 58 -5.56 32.09 0.78
C ASP A 58 -6.42 31.26 1.76
N GLY A 59 -6.72 30.01 1.36
CA GLY A 59 -7.56 29.07 2.12
C GLY A 59 -9.06 29.23 1.93
N GLU A 60 -9.54 30.32 1.32
CA GLU A 60 -10.95 30.47 0.97
C GLU A 60 -11.29 29.59 -0.24
N LEU A 61 -12.34 28.77 -0.12
CA LEU A 61 -12.84 27.95 -1.23
C LEU A 61 -13.54 28.83 -2.27
N LEU A 62 -12.99 28.89 -3.48
CA LEU A 62 -13.54 29.69 -4.59
C LEU A 62 -14.47 28.88 -5.47
N TRP A 63 -14.02 27.69 -5.88
CA TRP A 63 -14.71 26.86 -6.86
C TRP A 63 -14.70 25.39 -6.47
N THR A 64 -15.79 24.71 -6.80
CA THR A 64 -15.89 23.25 -6.83
C THR A 64 -16.23 22.85 -8.25
N ILE A 65 -15.38 22.03 -8.86
CA ILE A 65 -15.49 21.60 -10.25
C ILE A 65 -15.59 20.07 -10.26
N GLU A 66 -16.53 19.54 -11.02
CA GLU A 66 -16.59 18.10 -11.30
C GLU A 66 -15.45 17.71 -12.24
N LEU A 67 -14.73 16.64 -11.91
CA LEU A 67 -13.64 16.09 -12.71
C LEU A 67 -14.16 14.93 -13.58
N GLU A 68 -13.51 14.72 -14.72
CA GLU A 68 -13.64 13.46 -15.44
C GLU A 68 -12.91 12.36 -14.66
N PRO A 69 -13.46 11.13 -14.64
CA PRO A 69 -12.79 10.01 -14.00
C PRO A 69 -11.44 9.75 -14.68
N VAL A 70 -10.42 9.46 -13.88
CA VAL A 70 -9.11 9.02 -14.37
C VAL A 70 -9.14 7.52 -14.69
N SER A 71 -8.24 7.08 -15.55
CA SER A 71 -8.09 5.66 -15.85
C SER A 71 -7.84 4.86 -14.58
N ASP A 72 -8.52 3.71 -14.49
CA ASP A 72 -8.36 2.76 -13.40
C ASP A 72 -6.88 2.41 -13.20
N GLY A 73 -6.45 2.37 -11.93
CA GLY A 73 -5.07 2.08 -11.55
C GLY A 73 -4.13 3.30 -11.51
N SER A 74 -4.65 4.51 -11.66
CA SER A 74 -3.86 5.73 -11.42
C SER A 74 -3.28 5.77 -10.00
N ILE A 75 -2.01 6.15 -9.86
CA ILE A 75 -1.32 6.30 -8.57
C ILE A 75 -1.44 7.75 -8.10
N TYR A 76 -2.04 7.94 -6.92
CA TYR A 76 -2.27 9.25 -6.31
C TYR A 76 -1.16 9.66 -5.34
N ALA A 77 -0.98 10.96 -5.17
CA ALA A 77 0.06 11.56 -4.35
C ALA A 77 -0.41 11.85 -2.90
N HIS A 78 -1.11 10.90 -2.26
CA HIS A 78 -1.72 11.07 -0.92
C HIS A 78 -0.72 11.33 0.22
N PHE A 79 0.57 11.12 -0.01
CA PHE A 79 1.61 11.20 1.01
C PHE A 79 1.95 12.64 1.44
N TYR A 80 1.49 13.65 0.70
CA TYR A 80 1.83 15.05 0.95
C TYR A 80 0.64 15.81 1.51
N ASP A 81 0.82 16.54 2.62
CA ASP A 81 -0.15 17.52 3.10
C ASP A 81 0.10 18.87 2.39
N PRO A 82 -0.86 19.41 1.61
CA PRO A 82 -0.69 20.69 0.93
C PRO A 82 -0.34 21.85 1.90
N ARG A 83 -0.73 21.74 3.17
CA ARG A 83 -0.50 22.75 4.20
C ARG A 83 0.95 22.80 4.67
N ASP A 84 1.73 21.75 4.46
CA ASP A 84 3.13 21.73 4.87
C ASP A 84 4.00 22.63 4.00
N PHE A 85 3.56 22.96 2.79
CA PHE A 85 4.29 23.81 1.86
C PHE A 85 3.90 25.26 2.06
N GLN A 86 4.82 26.15 2.44
CA GLN A 86 4.54 27.58 2.65
C GLN A 86 5.47 28.45 1.80
N ALA A 87 5.03 29.64 1.39
CA ALA A 87 5.79 30.57 0.54
C ALA A 87 7.17 30.94 1.12
N SER A 88 7.29 30.88 2.45
CA SER A 88 8.51 31.23 3.17
C SER A 88 9.52 30.09 3.24
N LEU A 89 9.17 28.88 2.79
CA LEU A 89 10.08 27.74 2.89
C LEU A 89 11.28 27.94 1.98
N SER A 90 12.45 27.80 2.59
CA SER A 90 13.73 27.65 1.91
C SER A 90 13.93 26.21 1.42
N VAL A 91 14.93 26.01 0.57
CA VAL A 91 15.24 24.66 0.08
C VAL A 91 15.79 23.74 1.15
N ALA A 92 16.54 24.29 2.11
CA ALA A 92 17.00 23.50 3.24
C ALA A 92 15.81 22.97 4.07
N GLU A 93 14.77 23.79 4.25
CA GLU A 93 13.56 23.39 4.98
C GLU A 93 12.75 22.35 4.19
N VAL A 94 12.57 22.52 2.88
CA VAL A 94 11.88 21.52 2.04
C VAL A 94 12.64 20.19 2.00
N ARG A 95 13.97 20.20 1.89
CA ARG A 95 14.76 18.96 1.96
C ARG A 95 14.68 18.27 3.32
N THR A 96 14.42 19.04 4.37
CA THR A 96 14.18 18.48 5.71
C THR A 96 12.76 17.89 5.81
N LEU A 97 11.77 18.60 5.27
CA LEU A 97 10.38 18.15 5.20
C LEU A 97 10.26 16.83 4.43
N LEU A 98 10.99 16.71 3.32
CA LEU A 98 10.99 15.55 2.42
C LEU A 98 12.27 14.70 2.60
N SER A 99 12.74 14.56 3.83
CA SER A 99 14.03 13.90 4.13
C SER A 99 14.09 12.41 3.78
N ASP A 100 12.93 11.79 3.57
CA ASP A 100 12.72 10.42 3.14
C ASP A 100 12.72 10.25 1.61
N GLN A 101 12.73 11.34 0.84
CA GLN A 101 12.68 11.31 -0.63
C GLN A 101 14.01 11.67 -1.29
N GLN A 102 14.26 11.07 -2.45
CA GLN A 102 15.35 11.50 -3.32
C GLN A 102 14.87 12.66 -4.19
N LEU A 103 15.43 13.84 -3.97
CA LEU A 103 15.10 15.04 -4.73
C LEU A 103 16.23 15.38 -5.71
N VAL A 104 15.91 15.40 -7.00
CA VAL A 104 16.78 15.86 -8.07
C VAL A 104 16.64 17.36 -8.23
N GLU A 105 17.76 18.07 -8.21
CA GLU A 105 17.79 19.52 -8.43
C GLU A 105 18.02 19.83 -9.91
N ILE A 106 17.19 20.70 -10.48
CA ILE A 106 17.25 21.14 -11.87
C ILE A 106 17.42 22.66 -11.86
N ASP A 107 18.59 23.14 -12.29
CA ASP A 107 18.88 24.56 -12.42
C ASP A 107 18.09 25.18 -13.59
N LEU A 108 17.33 26.24 -13.31
CA LEU A 108 16.57 26.98 -14.33
C LEU A 108 17.30 28.21 -14.85
N SER A 109 18.58 28.40 -14.49
CA SER A 109 19.40 29.49 -15.02
C SER A 109 19.56 29.43 -16.54
N GLU A 110 19.47 28.25 -17.15
CA GLU A 110 19.44 28.06 -18.61
C GLU A 110 18.08 28.47 -19.24
N GLY A 111 17.01 28.53 -18.44
CA GLY A 111 15.64 28.84 -18.85
C GLY A 111 15.20 30.29 -18.59
N ASP A 112 16.14 31.23 -18.50
CA ASP A 112 15.90 32.66 -18.24
C ASP A 112 15.27 32.99 -16.86
N ILE A 113 15.45 32.13 -15.85
CA ILE A 113 15.05 32.40 -14.46
C ILE A 113 16.32 32.45 -13.58
N PRO A 114 17.00 33.60 -13.48
CA PRO A 114 18.26 33.69 -12.75
C PRO A 114 18.09 33.39 -11.26
N GLY A 115 18.73 32.32 -10.79
CA GLY A 115 18.63 31.87 -9.39
C GLY A 115 17.37 31.08 -9.08
N GLY A 116 16.57 30.75 -10.09
CA GLY A 116 15.46 29.80 -9.98
C GLY A 116 15.93 28.37 -10.21
N TYR A 117 15.29 27.42 -9.56
CA TYR A 117 15.55 26.00 -9.74
C TYR A 117 14.34 25.18 -9.29
N ILE A 118 14.31 23.92 -9.72
CA ILE A 118 13.28 22.95 -9.38
C ILE A 118 13.89 21.84 -8.54
N LEU A 119 13.15 21.38 -7.54
CA LEU A 119 13.34 20.06 -6.93
C LEU A 119 12.27 19.12 -7.47
N ALA A 120 12.69 18.02 -8.07
CA ALA A 120 11.80 16.97 -8.56
C ALA A 120 12.00 15.71 -7.71
N GLY A 121 10.91 15.21 -7.13
CA GLY A 121 10.81 13.89 -6.49
C GLY A 121 9.97 12.93 -7.33
N ASP A 122 9.52 11.83 -6.72
CA ASP A 122 8.79 10.77 -7.43
C ASP A 122 7.44 11.25 -8.00
N GLN A 123 6.64 11.95 -7.19
CA GLN A 123 5.33 12.47 -7.58
C GLN A 123 5.15 13.95 -7.21
N ILE A 124 6.24 14.69 -7.02
CA ILE A 124 6.21 16.10 -6.62
C ILE A 124 7.25 16.92 -7.36
N LEU A 125 6.88 18.15 -7.75
CA LEU A 125 7.76 19.16 -8.30
C LEU A 125 7.61 20.45 -7.49
N LEU A 126 8.74 20.99 -7.04
CA LEU A 126 8.79 22.20 -6.23
C LEU A 126 9.65 23.25 -6.93
N GLY A 127 9.06 24.39 -7.28
CA GLY A 127 9.75 25.50 -7.92
C GLY A 127 10.21 26.55 -6.91
N PHE A 128 11.46 27.00 -7.03
CA PHE A 128 12.04 28.02 -6.18
C PHE A 128 12.49 29.24 -6.98
N ASP A 129 12.32 30.42 -6.40
CA ASP A 129 12.94 31.68 -6.85
C ASP A 129 13.68 32.30 -5.67
N GLN A 130 14.99 32.57 -5.84
CA GLN A 130 15.84 33.14 -4.80
C GLN A 130 15.75 32.42 -3.44
N ASP A 131 15.77 31.08 -3.46
CA ASP A 131 15.64 30.20 -2.27
C ASP A 131 14.30 30.35 -1.54
N ARG A 132 13.22 30.70 -2.25
CA ARG A 132 11.85 30.68 -1.73
C ARG A 132 10.95 29.83 -2.59
N LEU A 133 10.14 29.00 -1.93
CA LEU A 133 9.15 28.18 -2.61
C LEU A 133 8.08 29.07 -3.26
N VAL A 134 7.95 28.97 -4.59
CA VAL A 134 6.97 29.73 -5.39
C VAL A 134 5.93 28.83 -6.07
N TYR A 135 6.22 27.53 -6.19
CA TYR A 135 5.35 26.58 -6.87
C TYR A 135 5.46 25.17 -6.27
N VAL A 136 4.35 24.46 -6.17
CA VAL A 136 4.28 23.04 -5.84
C VAL A 136 3.27 22.38 -6.77
N GLU A 137 3.61 21.21 -7.29
CA GLU A 137 2.69 20.37 -8.05
C GLU A 137 2.95 18.92 -7.71
N THR A 138 1.88 18.17 -7.46
CA THR A 138 1.93 16.72 -7.39
C THR A 138 1.31 16.08 -8.63
N PHE A 139 1.89 14.97 -9.06
CA PHE A 139 1.47 14.28 -10.28
C PHE A 139 0.82 12.95 -9.96
N ILE A 140 -0.22 12.65 -10.73
CA ILE A 140 -0.81 11.32 -10.79
C ILE A 140 -0.08 10.55 -11.86
N LEU A 141 0.32 9.33 -11.51
CA LEU A 141 0.90 8.40 -12.46
C LEU A 141 -0.21 7.49 -12.97
N SER A 142 -0.76 7.80 -14.15
CA SER A 142 -1.72 6.91 -14.79
C SER A 142 -0.98 5.80 -15.55
N PRO A 143 -1.44 4.54 -15.47
CA PRO A 143 -0.91 3.49 -16.32
C PRO A 143 -1.14 3.90 -17.78
N ALA A 144 -0.08 3.92 -18.59
CA ALA A 144 -0.20 4.31 -19.99
C ALA A 144 -1.19 3.34 -20.68
N GLU A 145 -2.35 3.85 -21.11
CA GLU A 145 -3.31 3.08 -21.90
C GLU A 145 -2.68 2.74 -23.26
N GLY A 146 -2.02 1.58 -23.33
CA GLY A 146 -1.58 0.87 -24.53
C GLY A 146 -1.35 1.71 -25.79
N ASP A 147 -0.30 2.52 -25.85
CA ASP A 147 0.41 2.78 -27.12
C ASP A 147 1.83 3.31 -26.89
N GLU A 148 2.69 3.00 -27.86
CA GLU A 148 4.11 3.34 -27.91
C GLU A 148 4.36 4.86 -27.94
N GLY A 149 4.47 5.51 -26.78
CA GLY A 149 4.57 6.97 -26.70
C GLY A 149 5.47 7.46 -25.57
N VAL A 150 6.73 7.69 -25.91
CA VAL A 150 7.83 8.07 -25.00
C VAL A 150 7.60 9.42 -24.34
N GLY A 151 7.50 9.44 -23.01
CA GLY A 151 7.86 10.60 -22.18
C GLY A 151 9.34 10.50 -21.81
N TYR A 152 10.22 11.00 -22.68
CA TYR A 152 11.67 11.02 -22.43
C TYR A 152 11.99 11.89 -21.21
N LEU A 153 12.39 11.29 -20.10
CA LEU A 153 13.47 11.88 -19.28
C LEU A 153 14.79 11.63 -20.04
N PRO A 154 15.73 12.61 -20.07
CA PRO A 154 16.95 12.47 -20.85
C PRO A 154 17.80 11.32 -20.30
N THR A 155 17.82 10.22 -21.03
CA THR A 155 18.72 9.10 -20.79
C THR A 155 20.13 9.53 -21.18
N LEU A 156 21.00 9.72 -20.18
CA LEU A 156 22.45 9.76 -20.41
C LEU A 156 22.97 8.32 -20.56
N GLU A 157 23.17 7.89 -21.80
CA GLU A 157 23.91 6.67 -22.16
C GLU A 157 25.35 7.01 -22.58
N PRO A 158 26.31 6.05 -22.71
CA PRO A 158 26.27 4.64 -22.30
C PRO A 158 27.55 4.18 -21.56
N GLU A 159 27.48 3.12 -20.75
CA GLU A 159 28.67 2.30 -20.45
C GLU A 159 28.58 0.87 -21.02
N THR A 160 29.56 0.62 -21.88
CA THR A 160 30.17 -0.61 -22.40
C THR A 160 29.62 -2.00 -21.99
N PRO A 161 29.45 -2.95 -22.94
CA PRO A 161 29.04 -4.31 -22.61
C PRO A 161 30.21 -5.15 -22.08
N LEU A 162 30.00 -5.79 -20.93
CA LEU A 162 30.86 -6.88 -20.44
C LEU A 162 30.35 -8.21 -20.99
N THR A 163 31.20 -8.87 -21.77
CA THR A 163 31.04 -10.27 -22.18
C THR A 163 31.48 -11.17 -21.04
N VAL A 164 30.57 -11.96 -20.46
CA VAL A 164 30.93 -13.06 -19.56
C VAL A 164 30.29 -14.35 -20.09
N THR A 165 31.15 -15.23 -20.59
CA THR A 165 30.83 -16.61 -20.92
C THR A 165 31.38 -17.45 -19.77
N ASP A 166 30.51 -18.12 -19.00
CA ASP A 166 30.81 -19.45 -18.45
C ASP A 166 29.56 -20.10 -17.84
N THR A 167 29.32 -21.33 -18.24
CA THR A 167 28.23 -22.20 -17.77
C THR A 167 28.72 -23.02 -16.57
N PRO A 168 28.15 -22.89 -15.36
CA PRO A 168 28.52 -23.74 -14.24
C PRO A 168 27.83 -25.12 -14.32
N ALA A 169 28.57 -26.15 -13.90
CA ALA A 169 28.11 -27.53 -13.78
C ALA A 169 27.10 -27.71 -12.62
N PRO A 170 26.22 -28.73 -12.68
CA PRO A 170 25.19 -28.94 -11.65
C PRO A 170 25.80 -29.36 -10.31
N VAL A 171 25.43 -28.65 -9.25
CA VAL A 171 25.74 -28.98 -7.85
C VAL A 171 24.70 -30.00 -7.35
N PRO A 172 25.11 -31.09 -6.66
CA PRO A 172 24.17 -32.07 -6.12
C PRO A 172 23.36 -31.49 -4.93
N THR A 173 22.04 -31.65 -5.02
CA THR A 173 21.06 -31.25 -4.00
C THR A 173 21.24 -32.04 -2.69
N PRO A 174 21.41 -31.39 -1.52
CA PRO A 174 21.43 -32.08 -0.25
C PRO A 174 20.02 -32.56 0.15
N ASN A 175 19.93 -33.82 0.59
CA ASN A 175 18.71 -34.37 1.20
C ASN A 175 18.40 -33.63 2.52
N ILE A 176 17.32 -32.86 2.55
CA ILE A 176 16.77 -32.26 3.77
C ILE A 176 15.83 -33.26 4.43
N ILE A 177 16.07 -33.56 5.71
CA ILE A 177 15.19 -34.39 6.55
C ILE A 177 14.07 -33.49 7.10
N PRO A 178 12.79 -33.88 7.03
CA PRO A 178 11.69 -33.08 7.57
C PRO A 178 11.86 -32.87 9.09
N LEU A 179 11.93 -31.62 9.52
CA LEU A 179 11.88 -31.27 10.95
C LEU A 179 10.45 -31.57 11.44
N GLY A 180 10.33 -32.34 12.52
CA GLY A 180 9.03 -32.54 13.18
C GLY A 180 8.44 -31.22 13.68
N PRO A 181 7.10 -31.14 13.88
CA PRO A 181 6.46 -29.90 14.30
C PRO A 181 7.06 -29.38 15.62
N PRO A 182 7.35 -28.07 15.71
CA PRO A 182 7.90 -27.50 16.93
C PRO A 182 6.93 -27.72 18.10
N THR A 183 7.43 -28.32 19.18
CA THR A 183 6.63 -28.58 20.38
C THR A 183 6.75 -27.39 21.32
N HIS A 184 5.92 -26.37 21.14
CA HIS A 184 5.82 -25.27 22.10
C HIS A 184 4.92 -25.68 23.28
N THR A 185 5.36 -25.38 24.50
CA THR A 185 4.60 -25.66 25.73
C THR A 185 3.50 -24.61 25.87
N ALA A 186 2.23 -25.04 25.88
CA ALA A 186 1.09 -24.16 26.02
C ALA A 186 1.20 -23.26 27.26
N VAL A 187 0.99 -21.95 27.09
CA VAL A 187 0.89 -21.01 28.20
C VAL A 187 -0.42 -21.29 28.97
N PRO A 188 -0.38 -21.56 30.28
CA PRO A 188 -1.58 -21.86 31.04
C PRO A 188 -2.64 -20.76 30.93
N GLY A 189 -3.87 -21.15 30.59
CA GLY A 189 -5.02 -20.23 30.48
C GLY A 189 -5.26 -19.63 29.08
N GLN A 190 -4.38 -19.89 28.11
CA GLN A 190 -4.62 -19.49 26.72
C GLN A 190 -5.50 -20.52 25.98
N PRO A 191 -6.33 -20.09 25.01
CA PRO A 191 -7.05 -20.99 24.13
C PRO A 191 -6.11 -21.97 23.42
N LEU A 192 -6.53 -23.23 23.30
CA LEU A 192 -5.84 -24.21 22.46
C LEU A 192 -6.43 -24.17 21.05
N PRO A 193 -5.63 -24.49 20.01
CA PRO A 193 -6.16 -24.72 18.67
C PRO A 193 -7.27 -25.76 18.68
N GLN A 194 -8.33 -25.51 17.93
CA GLN A 194 -9.42 -26.47 17.72
C GLN A 194 -8.93 -27.65 16.88
N PRO A 195 -9.53 -28.84 17.00
CA PRO A 195 -9.31 -29.89 16.01
C PRO A 195 -9.72 -29.37 14.62
N VAL A 196 -9.09 -29.88 13.56
CA VAL A 196 -9.50 -29.57 12.17
C VAL A 196 -10.59 -30.53 11.71
N GLY A 197 -11.55 -30.02 10.92
CA GLY A 197 -12.54 -30.83 10.22
C GLY A 197 -11.99 -31.42 8.91
N ALA A 198 -12.86 -31.61 7.92
CA ALA A 198 -12.44 -32.12 6.62
C ALA A 198 -11.55 -31.10 5.88
N LEU A 199 -10.51 -31.58 5.20
CA LEU A 199 -9.67 -30.74 4.32
C LEU A 199 -10.51 -30.33 3.10
N ALA A 200 -10.73 -29.03 2.95
CA ALA A 200 -11.50 -28.45 1.85
C ALA A 200 -10.59 -28.03 0.67
N PHE A 201 -9.38 -27.54 0.98
CA PHE A 201 -8.44 -27.05 -0.03
C PHE A 201 -6.99 -27.13 0.46
N ALA A 202 -6.06 -27.32 -0.48
CA ALA A 202 -4.63 -27.21 -0.21
C ALA A 202 -3.88 -26.67 -1.44
N ASP A 203 -2.85 -25.87 -1.19
CA ASP A 203 -1.86 -25.42 -2.17
C ASP A 203 -0.47 -25.54 -1.53
N ASP A 204 0.35 -26.44 -2.06
CA ASP A 204 1.75 -26.63 -1.68
C ASP A 204 2.70 -25.84 -2.59
N PHE A 205 2.17 -25.10 -3.57
CA PHE A 205 2.92 -24.27 -4.50
C PHE A 205 4.00 -25.02 -5.33
N GLU A 206 3.94 -26.35 -5.40
CA GLU A 206 4.82 -27.18 -6.23
C GLU A 206 4.22 -27.49 -7.62
N SER A 207 2.94 -27.14 -7.83
CA SER A 207 2.23 -27.32 -9.10
C SER A 207 2.92 -26.55 -10.25
N SER A 208 2.85 -27.06 -11.48
CA SER A 208 3.29 -26.27 -12.65
C SER A 208 2.29 -25.18 -13.05
N VAL A 209 1.12 -25.16 -12.42
CA VAL A 209 0.05 -24.19 -12.65
C VAL A 209 -0.26 -23.49 -11.34
N ASN A 210 -0.20 -22.16 -11.38
CA ASN A 210 -0.62 -21.30 -10.28
C ASN A 210 -2.12 -21.50 -10.01
N LEU A 211 -2.47 -21.91 -8.79
CA LEU A 211 -3.87 -22.06 -8.37
C LEU A 211 -4.50 -20.71 -7.98
N ALA A 212 -3.71 -19.80 -7.41
CA ALA A 212 -4.10 -18.42 -7.20
C ALA A 212 -3.83 -17.57 -8.45
N VAL A 213 -4.73 -16.61 -8.70
CA VAL A 213 -4.64 -15.68 -9.84
C VAL A 213 -4.41 -14.27 -9.31
N PRO A 214 -3.36 -13.54 -9.77
CA PRO A 214 -3.16 -12.15 -9.38
C PRO A 214 -4.33 -11.30 -9.87
N LEU A 215 -4.83 -10.42 -9.01
CA LEU A 215 -5.99 -9.59 -9.33
C LEU A 215 -5.62 -8.34 -10.14
N PHE A 216 -4.40 -7.83 -9.94
CA PHE A 216 -3.91 -6.60 -10.58
C PHE A 216 -2.79 -6.92 -11.58
N GLY A 217 -2.56 -5.97 -12.49
CA GLY A 217 -1.49 -6.06 -13.49
C GLY A 217 -0.08 -6.06 -12.87
N THR A 218 0.90 -6.42 -13.71
CA THR A 218 2.32 -6.55 -13.32
C THR A 218 2.95 -5.25 -12.81
N GLU A 219 2.38 -4.13 -13.21
CA GLU A 219 2.72 -2.78 -12.77
C GLU A 219 2.41 -2.54 -11.27
N TYR A 220 1.43 -3.25 -10.70
CA TYR A 220 1.08 -3.14 -9.28
C TYR A 220 1.63 -4.29 -8.45
N MET A 221 1.67 -5.49 -9.04
CA MET A 221 2.02 -6.69 -8.30
C MET A 221 2.60 -7.77 -9.19
N ASN A 222 3.35 -8.69 -8.58
CA ASN A 222 3.75 -9.91 -9.25
C ASN A 222 3.41 -11.12 -8.40
N TYR A 223 2.78 -12.13 -9.00
CA TYR A 223 2.55 -13.42 -8.38
C TYR A 223 3.22 -14.53 -9.18
N SER A 224 4.04 -15.31 -8.50
CA SER A 224 4.81 -16.40 -9.11
C SER A 224 5.00 -17.55 -8.12
N GLN A 225 5.45 -18.70 -8.61
CA GLN A 225 5.92 -19.78 -7.76
C GLN A 225 7.44 -19.90 -7.93
N LEU A 226 8.17 -19.82 -6.82
CA LEU A 226 9.63 -19.89 -6.77
C LEU A 226 10.03 -20.91 -5.71
N ASP A 227 10.79 -21.92 -6.10
CA ASP A 227 11.32 -22.96 -5.21
C ASP A 227 10.23 -23.66 -4.36
N GLY A 228 9.07 -23.94 -4.97
CA GLY A 228 7.94 -24.58 -4.29
C GLY A 228 7.18 -23.65 -3.34
N LYS A 229 7.30 -22.31 -3.51
CA LYS A 229 6.60 -21.32 -2.69
C LYS A 229 5.86 -20.32 -3.54
N GLY A 230 4.66 -19.92 -3.13
CA GLY A 230 3.94 -18.81 -3.73
C GLY A 230 4.62 -17.50 -3.32
N ARG A 231 5.15 -16.74 -4.28
CA ARG A 231 5.75 -15.43 -4.06
C ARG A 231 4.80 -14.34 -4.55
N LEU A 232 4.35 -13.51 -3.62
CA LEU A 232 3.52 -12.34 -3.88
C LEU A 232 4.35 -11.07 -3.61
N GLU A 233 4.49 -10.23 -4.61
CA GLU A 233 5.20 -8.96 -4.55
C GLU A 233 4.23 -7.80 -4.78
N SER A 234 4.35 -6.77 -3.97
CA SER A 234 3.71 -5.48 -4.20
C SER A 234 4.74 -4.50 -4.75
N ASN A 235 4.40 -3.86 -5.86
CA ASN A 235 5.10 -2.73 -6.46
C ASN A 235 4.38 -1.40 -6.14
N PHE A 236 3.35 -1.45 -5.29
CA PHE A 236 2.47 -0.32 -5.01
C PHE A 236 2.40 -0.05 -3.51
N ALA A 237 2.66 1.20 -3.12
CA ALA A 237 2.64 1.61 -1.72
C ALA A 237 1.21 1.68 -1.19
N SER A 238 1.00 1.14 0.01
CA SER A 238 -0.27 1.12 0.76
C SER A 238 -1.46 0.41 0.10
N GLY A 239 -1.30 -0.14 -1.11
CA GLY A 239 -2.32 -0.95 -1.76
C GLY A 239 -2.36 -2.38 -1.24
N VAL A 240 -3.54 -2.99 -1.30
CA VAL A 240 -3.74 -4.40 -0.94
C VAL A 240 -3.55 -5.24 -2.19
N MET A 241 -2.35 -5.79 -2.36
CA MET A 241 -2.06 -6.66 -3.50
C MET A 241 -2.50 -8.08 -3.18
N VAL A 242 -3.30 -8.68 -4.06
CA VAL A 242 -3.97 -9.95 -3.80
C VAL A 242 -3.85 -10.96 -4.94
N ALA A 243 -3.62 -12.21 -4.58
CA ALA A 243 -3.76 -13.35 -5.48
C ALA A 243 -4.90 -14.25 -4.98
N MET A 244 -5.95 -14.41 -5.77
CA MET A 244 -7.21 -15.01 -5.34
C MET A 244 -7.38 -16.45 -5.82
N TYR A 245 -7.97 -17.30 -4.99
CA TYR A 245 -8.36 -18.66 -5.32
C TYR A 245 -9.82 -18.71 -5.78
N ALA A 246 -10.13 -19.55 -6.77
CA ALA A 246 -11.50 -19.69 -7.28
C ALA A 246 -12.46 -20.44 -6.33
N ALA A 247 -11.90 -21.22 -5.39
CA ALA A 247 -12.62 -22.06 -4.44
C ALA A 247 -11.67 -22.40 -3.27
N PRO A 248 -12.18 -22.80 -2.09
CA PRO A 248 -13.58 -22.98 -1.71
C PRO A 248 -14.22 -21.65 -1.27
N MET A 249 -15.55 -21.64 -1.14
CA MET A 249 -16.28 -20.53 -0.51
C MET A 249 -16.73 -20.96 0.87
N MET A 250 -16.23 -20.30 1.92
CA MET A 250 -16.51 -20.72 3.31
C MET A 250 -16.76 -19.50 4.20
N GLN A 251 -17.69 -19.67 5.13
CA GLN A 251 -17.94 -18.70 6.20
C GLN A 251 -17.04 -19.01 7.39
N ASP A 252 -17.11 -20.24 7.88
CA ASP A 252 -16.32 -20.73 9.01
C ASP A 252 -15.26 -21.69 8.49
N PHE A 253 -14.02 -21.51 8.94
CA PHE A 253 -12.89 -22.29 8.45
C PHE A 253 -11.74 -22.30 9.47
N ILE A 254 -10.83 -23.25 9.25
CA ILE A 254 -9.50 -23.22 9.83
C ILE A 254 -8.50 -23.16 8.67
N ALA A 255 -7.63 -22.17 8.64
CA ALA A 255 -6.56 -22.06 7.67
C ALA A 255 -5.22 -22.25 8.35
N GLU A 256 -4.32 -23.02 7.72
CA GLU A 256 -2.93 -23.24 8.15
C GLU A 256 -2.01 -22.97 6.97
N PHE A 257 -0.95 -22.20 7.17
CA PHE A 257 0.01 -21.85 6.12
C PHE A 257 1.30 -21.32 6.73
N GLU A 258 2.35 -21.27 5.93
CA GLU A 258 3.60 -20.61 6.29
C GLU A 258 3.71 -19.27 5.56
N ILE A 259 4.24 -18.27 6.26
CA ILE A 259 4.62 -16.98 5.68
C ILE A 259 6.11 -16.76 5.96
N SER A 260 6.87 -16.34 4.95
CA SER A 260 8.21 -15.82 5.15
C SER A 260 8.42 -14.47 4.49
N SER A 261 9.03 -13.57 5.25
CA SER A 261 9.29 -12.16 4.91
C SER A 261 10.75 -11.80 5.19
N ALA A 262 11.68 -12.69 4.84
CA ALA A 262 13.09 -12.63 5.26
C ALA A 262 13.85 -11.33 4.92
N SER A 263 13.27 -10.42 4.14
CA SER A 263 13.88 -9.14 3.77
C SER A 263 12.89 -7.98 3.63
N THR A 264 11.77 -8.01 4.35
CA THR A 264 10.76 -6.96 4.23
C THR A 264 11.05 -5.73 5.09
N SER A 265 10.79 -4.53 4.55
CA SER A 265 10.84 -3.27 5.31
C SER A 265 9.71 -3.19 6.36
N PRO A 266 9.87 -2.42 7.46
CA PRO A 266 8.78 -2.08 8.37
C PRO A 266 7.58 -1.51 7.62
N GLY A 267 6.36 -1.91 7.99
CA GLY A 267 5.14 -1.54 7.26
C GLY A 267 4.79 -2.51 6.14
N THR A 268 5.57 -3.59 5.96
CA THR A 268 5.20 -4.69 5.07
C THR A 268 4.50 -5.78 5.86
N ALA A 269 3.26 -6.06 5.49
CA ALA A 269 2.44 -7.08 6.10
C ALA A 269 1.92 -8.06 5.06
N ALA A 270 1.82 -9.34 5.42
CA ALA A 270 1.38 -10.39 4.52
C ALA A 270 0.47 -11.38 5.23
N GLY A 271 -0.45 -12.00 4.50
CA GLY A 271 -1.38 -12.93 5.10
C GLY A 271 -2.50 -13.40 4.17
N LEU A 272 -3.64 -13.72 4.77
CA LEU A 272 -4.74 -14.41 4.10
C LEU A 272 -5.95 -13.49 3.98
N VAL A 273 -6.46 -13.35 2.75
CA VAL A 273 -7.78 -12.80 2.43
C VAL A 273 -8.82 -13.90 2.58
N PHE A 274 -9.97 -13.58 3.20
CA PHE A 274 -11.06 -14.54 3.38
C PHE A 274 -12.41 -13.83 3.43
N ARG A 275 -13.49 -14.61 3.23
CA ARG A 275 -14.86 -14.10 3.05
C ARG A 275 -14.92 -13.02 1.97
N SER A 276 -14.05 -13.15 0.97
CA SER A 276 -13.98 -12.24 -0.15
C SER A 276 -14.96 -12.67 -1.23
N GLU A 277 -15.40 -11.72 -2.04
CA GLU A 277 -16.17 -12.02 -3.23
C GLU A 277 -15.30 -12.61 -4.34
N ALA A 278 -15.93 -13.31 -5.28
CA ALA A 278 -15.27 -13.76 -6.51
C ALA A 278 -15.28 -12.61 -7.52
N ALA A 279 -14.31 -11.71 -7.40
CA ALA A 279 -14.30 -10.51 -8.21
C ALA A 279 -13.47 -10.61 -9.49
N SER A 280 -13.78 -9.74 -10.44
CA SER A 280 -13.01 -9.47 -11.64
C SER A 280 -12.63 -8.00 -11.68
N GLY A 281 -11.39 -7.65 -11.29
CA GLY A 281 -10.84 -6.30 -11.43
C GLY A 281 -10.81 -5.43 -10.14
N GLY A 282 -11.11 -5.98 -8.97
CA GLY A 282 -11.06 -5.27 -7.68
C GLY A 282 -11.75 -6.10 -6.59
N LEU A 283 -11.72 -5.72 -5.32
CA LEU A 283 -12.51 -6.40 -4.27
C LEU A 283 -13.38 -5.36 -3.54
N ASP A 284 -14.70 -5.51 -3.58
CA ASP A 284 -15.65 -4.63 -2.88
C ASP A 284 -15.89 -5.07 -1.44
N PHE A 285 -15.66 -6.34 -1.11
CA PHE A 285 -15.73 -6.81 0.27
C PHE A 285 -14.79 -7.98 0.57
N TYR A 286 -14.05 -7.86 1.66
CA TYR A 286 -13.18 -8.92 2.19
C TYR A 286 -12.71 -8.62 3.61
N TYR A 287 -12.34 -9.68 4.34
CA TYR A 287 -11.41 -9.57 5.44
C TYR A 287 -10.02 -9.94 4.97
N HIS A 288 -8.99 -9.41 5.63
CA HIS A 288 -7.70 -10.07 5.70
C HIS A 288 -7.18 -10.13 7.12
N ILE A 289 -6.39 -11.16 7.40
CA ILE A 289 -5.52 -11.18 8.57
C ILE A 289 -4.08 -11.18 8.08
N LEU A 290 -3.34 -10.17 8.51
CA LEU A 290 -1.96 -9.92 8.09
C LEU A 290 -1.01 -10.04 9.28
N LEU A 291 0.20 -10.48 9.02
CA LEU A 291 1.32 -10.39 9.95
C LEU A 291 2.29 -9.34 9.41
N ASP A 292 2.72 -8.40 10.26
CA ASP A 292 3.89 -7.55 10.03
C ASP A 292 5.03 -8.05 10.93
N PRO A 293 6.00 -8.79 10.36
CA PRO A 293 7.10 -9.37 11.13
C PRO A 293 8.10 -8.36 11.69
N GLU A 294 8.23 -7.19 11.10
CA GLU A 294 9.14 -6.14 11.56
C GLU A 294 8.53 -5.41 12.76
N GLN A 295 7.30 -4.94 12.62
CA GLN A 295 6.54 -4.30 13.70
C GLN A 295 6.14 -5.30 14.80
N GLY A 296 6.09 -6.60 14.46
CA GLY A 296 5.70 -7.66 15.38
C GLY A 296 4.22 -7.56 15.73
N SER A 297 3.36 -7.42 14.71
CA SER A 297 1.91 -7.28 14.88
C SER A 297 1.12 -8.27 14.01
N VAL A 298 -0.10 -8.57 14.47
CA VAL A 298 -1.15 -9.21 13.68
C VAL A 298 -2.27 -8.21 13.49
N GLU A 299 -2.77 -8.10 12.27
CA GLU A 299 -3.78 -7.12 11.87
C GLU A 299 -5.01 -7.84 11.35
N LEU A 300 -6.19 -7.34 11.73
CA LEU A 300 -7.45 -7.66 11.08
C LEU A 300 -7.98 -6.36 10.46
N ASP A 301 -8.14 -6.38 9.15
CA ASP A 301 -8.89 -5.33 8.46
C ASP A 301 -10.07 -5.91 7.69
N ALA A 302 -11.06 -5.05 7.47
CA ALA A 302 -12.24 -5.36 6.68
C ALA A 302 -12.51 -4.21 5.71
N TRP A 303 -12.61 -4.55 4.43
CA TRP A 303 -13.04 -3.65 3.37
C TRP A 303 -14.49 -3.96 3.01
N LYS A 304 -15.30 -2.93 2.83
CA LYS A 304 -16.70 -3.09 2.42
C LYS A 304 -17.22 -1.85 1.72
N GLY A 305 -17.56 -1.97 0.44
CA GLY A 305 -18.19 -0.92 -0.34
C GLY A 305 -17.31 0.33 -0.44
N GLY A 306 -16.04 0.14 -0.84
CA GLY A 306 -15.11 1.24 -1.08
C GLY A 306 -14.50 1.88 0.17
N GLN A 307 -14.66 1.30 1.36
CA GLN A 307 -14.10 1.84 2.59
C GLN A 307 -13.68 0.76 3.58
N TRP A 308 -12.73 1.14 4.44
CA TRP A 308 -12.33 0.34 5.59
C TRP A 308 -13.40 0.41 6.68
N THR A 309 -14.06 -0.72 6.98
CA THR A 309 -15.01 -0.80 8.10
C THR A 309 -14.36 -1.29 9.39
N THR A 310 -13.20 -1.94 9.28
CA THR A 310 -12.42 -2.44 10.41
C THR A 310 -10.96 -2.26 10.09
N ARG A 311 -10.19 -1.70 11.03
CA ARG A 311 -8.74 -1.79 11.08
C ARG A 311 -8.29 -1.94 12.51
N THR A 312 -7.71 -3.07 12.86
CA THR A 312 -7.25 -3.32 14.23
C THR A 312 -5.98 -4.13 14.21
N SER A 313 -5.03 -3.73 15.05
CA SER A 313 -3.74 -4.40 15.19
C SER A 313 -3.51 -4.84 16.64
N LYS A 314 -2.87 -5.99 16.82
CA LYS A 314 -2.49 -6.53 18.12
C LYS A 314 -1.05 -7.06 18.08
N PRO A 315 -0.27 -6.91 19.16
CA PRO A 315 1.13 -7.31 19.15
C PRO A 315 1.31 -8.83 19.14
N ILE A 316 2.30 -9.30 18.39
CA ILE A 316 2.85 -10.65 18.48
C ILE A 316 3.81 -10.69 19.68
N PRO A 317 3.59 -11.56 20.68
CA PRO A 317 4.55 -11.74 21.76
C PRO A 317 5.95 -12.07 21.22
N ALA A 318 6.99 -11.40 21.73
CA ALA A 318 8.35 -11.57 21.23
C ALA A 318 8.85 -13.04 21.23
N ILE A 319 8.36 -13.87 22.16
CA ILE A 319 8.68 -15.30 22.24
C ILE A 319 8.11 -16.14 21.08
N LEU A 320 7.13 -15.59 20.35
CA LEU A 320 6.49 -16.22 19.19
C LEU A 320 6.98 -15.63 17.86
N ARG A 321 8.05 -14.83 17.87
CA ARG A 321 8.68 -14.30 16.65
C ARG A 321 9.89 -15.20 16.32
N PRO A 322 9.80 -16.05 15.28
CA PRO A 322 10.87 -16.99 14.96
C PRO A 322 12.08 -16.26 14.35
N ASP A 323 13.28 -16.72 14.72
CA ASP A 323 14.55 -16.12 14.27
C ASP A 323 14.76 -16.26 12.75
N ASP A 324 14.26 -17.35 12.15
CA ASP A 324 14.30 -17.60 10.71
C ASP A 324 13.24 -16.83 9.92
N ARG A 325 12.35 -16.12 10.62
CA ARG A 325 11.23 -15.34 10.06
C ARG A 325 10.30 -16.18 9.18
N ILE A 326 10.15 -17.46 9.50
CA ILE A 326 9.14 -18.34 8.92
C ILE A 326 8.03 -18.56 9.95
N TYR A 327 6.89 -17.91 9.72
CA TYR A 327 5.74 -17.97 10.61
C TYR A 327 4.81 -19.11 10.18
N ARG A 328 4.57 -20.08 11.06
CA ARG A 328 3.53 -21.10 10.86
C ARG A 328 2.22 -20.59 11.42
N VAL A 329 1.43 -19.98 10.55
CA VAL A 329 0.21 -19.28 10.91
C VAL A 329 -0.96 -20.24 10.88
N ARG A 330 -1.82 -20.12 11.89
CA ARG A 330 -3.15 -20.73 11.88
C ARG A 330 -4.19 -19.68 12.20
N ILE A 331 -5.22 -19.61 11.37
CA ILE A 331 -6.39 -18.74 11.54
C ILE A 331 -7.62 -19.63 11.75
N GLU A 332 -8.37 -19.40 12.82
CA GLU A 332 -9.67 -20.03 13.05
C GLU A 332 -10.76 -18.98 12.95
N ALA A 333 -11.61 -19.07 11.93
CA ALA A 333 -12.78 -18.21 11.75
C ALA A 333 -14.05 -18.98 12.13
N SER A 334 -14.80 -18.45 13.11
CA SER A 334 -16.10 -19.00 13.50
C SER A 334 -17.07 -17.85 13.82
N GLY A 335 -18.08 -17.69 12.98
CA GLY A 335 -19.03 -16.58 13.06
C GLY A 335 -18.32 -15.23 12.98
N ALA A 336 -18.41 -14.43 14.04
CA ALA A 336 -17.77 -13.11 14.12
C ALA A 336 -16.37 -13.16 14.77
N THR A 337 -15.89 -14.33 15.21
CA THR A 337 -14.65 -14.45 15.97
C THR A 337 -13.54 -15.06 15.12
N PHE A 338 -12.37 -14.42 15.13
CA PHE A 338 -11.17 -14.88 14.45
C PHE A 338 -10.05 -15.09 15.47
N ARG A 339 -9.46 -16.29 15.53
CA ARG A 339 -8.31 -16.58 16.41
C ARG A 339 -7.07 -16.83 15.59
N VAL A 340 -5.95 -16.30 16.04
CA VAL A 340 -4.66 -16.42 15.36
C VAL A 340 -3.68 -17.14 16.27
N PHE A 341 -3.00 -18.12 15.70
CA PHE A 341 -1.94 -18.88 16.34
C PHE A 341 -0.68 -18.82 15.48
N ILE A 342 0.47 -18.79 16.13
CA ILE A 342 1.79 -18.89 15.49
C ILE A 342 2.54 -20.04 16.17
N ASP A 343 3.06 -20.98 15.37
CA ASP A 343 3.72 -22.21 15.84
C ASP A 343 2.89 -22.97 16.89
N GLY A 344 1.57 -23.04 16.66
CA GLY A 344 0.59 -23.71 17.53
C GLY A 344 0.26 -22.98 18.83
N SER A 345 0.88 -21.83 19.11
CA SER A 345 0.63 -21.02 20.30
C SER A 345 -0.37 -19.91 20.00
N PHE A 346 -1.33 -19.70 20.88
CA PHE A 346 -2.29 -18.60 20.75
C PHE A 346 -1.58 -17.26 20.81
N VAL A 347 -1.87 -16.41 19.83
CA VAL A 347 -1.35 -15.04 19.74
C VAL A 347 -2.44 -14.08 20.16
N THR A 348 -3.58 -14.14 19.47
CA THR A 348 -4.66 -13.19 19.67
C THR A 348 -6.00 -13.67 19.10
N ASP A 349 -7.07 -12.96 19.44
CA ASP A 349 -8.37 -13.08 18.82
C ASP A 349 -8.91 -11.71 18.40
N PHE A 350 -9.78 -11.69 17.41
CA PHE A 350 -10.52 -10.53 16.98
C PHE A 350 -12.01 -10.87 16.95
N THR A 351 -12.86 -9.85 17.06
CA THR A 351 -14.30 -9.98 16.86
C THR A 351 -14.78 -8.89 15.91
N ASP A 352 -15.39 -9.30 14.79
CA ASP A 352 -15.96 -8.40 13.81
C ASP A 352 -17.16 -9.04 13.09
N SER A 353 -18.16 -8.25 12.75
CA SER A 353 -19.41 -8.73 12.12
C SER A 353 -19.80 -7.98 10.84
N ASN A 354 -18.87 -7.23 10.25
CA ASN A 354 -19.10 -6.49 9.02
C ASN A 354 -19.36 -7.39 7.81
N LEU A 355 -18.73 -8.57 7.74
CA LEU A 355 -18.90 -9.57 6.68
C LEU A 355 -19.29 -10.93 7.29
N THR A 356 -20.57 -11.27 7.15
CA THR A 356 -21.16 -12.49 7.71
C THR A 356 -21.24 -13.64 6.74
N ASP A 357 -21.22 -13.37 5.43
CA ASP A 357 -21.38 -14.38 4.40
C ASP A 357 -20.07 -15.14 4.16
N GLY A 358 -20.18 -16.36 3.63
CA GLY A 358 -19.03 -17.11 3.17
C GLY A 358 -18.48 -16.54 1.87
N GLY A 359 -17.18 -16.69 1.65
CA GLY A 359 -16.51 -16.17 0.46
C GLY A 359 -15.24 -16.92 0.14
N ILE A 360 -14.60 -16.53 -0.96
CA ILE A 360 -13.34 -17.12 -1.41
C ILE A 360 -12.16 -16.61 -0.58
N PHE A 361 -11.03 -17.26 -0.82
CA PHE A 361 -9.76 -17.00 -0.16
C PHE A 361 -8.75 -16.40 -1.13
N GLY A 362 -7.75 -15.74 -0.58
CA GLY A 362 -6.61 -15.24 -1.33
C GLY A 362 -5.40 -15.02 -0.45
N LEU A 363 -4.27 -14.76 -1.09
CA LEU A 363 -3.05 -14.29 -0.46
C LEU A 363 -3.01 -12.76 -0.57
N SER A 364 -2.44 -12.09 0.43
CA SER A 364 -2.31 -10.62 0.43
C SER A 364 -0.95 -10.16 0.90
N VAL A 365 -0.48 -9.06 0.30
CA VAL A 365 0.66 -8.26 0.74
C VAL A 365 0.27 -6.78 0.70
N ILE A 366 0.66 -6.05 1.75
CA ILE A 366 0.64 -4.58 1.82
C ILE A 366 2.05 -4.14 2.16
N THR A 367 2.49 -3.03 1.58
CA THR A 367 3.77 -2.42 1.95
C THR A 367 3.71 -0.90 1.87
N SER A 368 4.45 -0.20 2.74
CA SER A 368 4.69 1.24 2.63
C SER A 368 5.91 1.60 1.78
N ASP A 369 6.74 0.63 1.40
CA ASP A 369 8.07 0.85 0.79
C ASP A 369 8.33 -0.15 -0.36
N PRO A 370 7.57 -0.07 -1.47
CA PRO A 370 7.68 -1.01 -2.58
C PRO A 370 9.02 -0.89 -3.33
N PRO A 371 9.52 -1.96 -3.98
CA PRO A 371 8.89 -3.27 -4.07
C PRO A 371 9.17 -4.14 -2.84
N GLN A 372 8.16 -4.85 -2.33
CA GLN A 372 8.31 -5.81 -1.24
C GLN A 372 7.57 -7.10 -1.55
N ALA A 373 8.13 -8.22 -1.11
CA ALA A 373 7.54 -9.52 -1.35
C ALA A 373 7.47 -10.38 -0.08
N ALA A 374 6.42 -11.19 -0.03
CA ALA A 374 6.29 -12.28 0.91
C ALA A 374 6.19 -13.61 0.17
N THR A 375 6.61 -14.67 0.83
CA THR A 375 6.45 -16.04 0.34
C THR A 375 5.48 -16.81 1.21
N PHE A 376 4.66 -17.64 0.57
CA PHE A 376 3.64 -18.48 1.15
C PHE A 376 3.96 -19.93 0.84
N ASP A 377 3.69 -20.80 1.79
CA ASP A 377 3.92 -22.24 1.64
C ASP A 377 2.86 -23.03 2.42
N ASN A 378 2.60 -24.28 1.99
CA ASN A 378 1.75 -25.25 2.69
C ASN A 378 0.35 -24.74 3.09
N LEU A 379 -0.34 -23.97 2.23
CA LEU A 379 -1.68 -23.49 2.52
C LEU A 379 -2.66 -24.66 2.58
N LYS A 380 -3.41 -24.75 3.68
CA LYS A 380 -4.48 -25.72 3.89
C LYS A 380 -5.68 -25.03 4.52
N ILE A 381 -6.86 -25.34 4.00
CA ILE A 381 -8.13 -24.82 4.50
C ILE A 381 -9.01 -26.02 4.87
N TYR A 382 -9.52 -26.00 6.09
CA TYR A 382 -10.35 -27.05 6.66
C TYR A 382 -11.71 -26.50 7.09
N GLU A 383 -12.70 -27.38 7.10
CA GLU A 383 -13.96 -27.15 7.81
C GLU A 383 -13.73 -27.06 9.32
N VAL A 384 -14.60 -26.33 10.01
CA VAL A 384 -14.71 -26.39 11.47
C VAL A 384 -15.42 -27.71 11.85
N PRO A 385 -14.95 -28.45 12.88
CA PRO A 385 -15.49 -29.77 13.27
C PRO A 385 -16.97 -29.85 13.63
#